data_AF-A0A8S4GND3-F1
#
_entry.id   AF-A0A8S4GND3-F1
#
_cell.length_a   1.000
_cell.length_b   1.000
_cell.length_c   1.000
_cell.angle_alpha   90.00
_cell.angle_beta   90.00
_cell.angle_gamma   90.00
#
_symmetry.space_group_name_H-M   'P 1'
#
loop_
_entity.id
_entity.type
_entity.pdbx_description
1 polymer ?
#
loop_
_entity_poly.entity_id
_entity_poly.type
_entity_poly.pdbx_seq_one_letter_code
_entity_poly.pdbx_strand_id
1 'polypeptide(L)'
;MAFVSDLPQSLQKIVMAFQMVPDPMARYKQLLFYATKLPAMPKEDHVPANKVEGCVSQVWVKPTLQEDGTIQWSADSDSQLTKGLAALLCNGLSGCTPDEITRIEPSFIEMLGLNQSLTPSRNNGFLNMFKLMQKKALGLLVEQQGGDGNGAGAGGGKVMAMSVGDGPVQTAIREKLTQGLAPVRLDIEDDSDRHAGHAHVMKLGSAGAGGETHFNVYVVSEEFAGLNTVKRHRMVYGLLKDELAGPVHALSLVTKTPDEDGA
;
A
#
# COMPACT_ATOMS: atom_id res chain seq x y z
N MET A 1 14.61 -7.18 -8.96
CA MET A 1 14.97 -5.75 -9.07
C MET A 1 14.09 -5.19 -10.18
N ALA A 2 13.23 -4.21 -9.89
CA ALA A 2 12.34 -3.65 -10.91
C ALA A 2 13.17 -2.82 -11.90
N PHE A 3 12.88 -2.94 -13.19
CA PHE A 3 13.54 -2.17 -14.24
C PHE A 3 12.64 -1.05 -14.74
N VAL A 4 13.24 0.01 -15.27
CA VAL A 4 12.52 1.12 -15.91
C VAL A 4 11.65 0.64 -17.08
N SER A 5 11.99 -0.51 -17.70
CA SER A 5 11.19 -1.18 -18.73
C SER A 5 9.86 -1.74 -18.24
N ASP A 6 9.72 -1.95 -16.93
CA ASP A 6 8.57 -2.62 -16.32
C ASP A 6 7.48 -1.60 -15.93
N LEU A 7 7.77 -0.30 -16.09
CA LEU A 7 6.84 0.79 -15.81
C LEU A 7 5.97 1.09 -17.03
N PRO A 8 4.73 1.58 -16.84
CA PRO A 8 3.92 2.09 -17.94
C PRO A 8 4.66 3.16 -18.74
N GLN A 9 4.40 3.22 -20.05
CA GLN A 9 5.18 4.03 -20.98
C GLN A 9 5.24 5.53 -20.60
N SER A 10 4.14 6.07 -20.05
CA SER A 10 4.07 7.44 -19.51
C SER A 10 5.04 7.66 -18.35
N LEU A 11 5.01 6.77 -17.36
CA LEU A 11 5.88 6.85 -16.18
C LEU A 11 7.35 6.58 -16.55
N GLN A 12 7.60 5.65 -17.47
CA GLN A 12 8.92 5.37 -18.01
C GLN A 12 9.57 6.62 -18.60
N LYS A 13 8.83 7.36 -19.46
CA LYS A 13 9.30 8.61 -20.08
C LYS A 13 9.68 9.65 -19.03
N ILE A 14 8.89 9.77 -17.95
CA ILE A 14 9.19 10.69 -16.85
C ILE A 14 10.46 10.27 -16.11
N VAL A 15 10.58 8.99 -15.73
CA VAL A 15 11.76 8.49 -15.03
C VAL A 15 13.02 8.73 -15.85
N MET A 16 13.00 8.39 -17.14
CA MET A 16 14.13 8.64 -18.04
C MET A 16 14.46 10.13 -18.15
N ALA A 17 13.45 11.01 -18.27
CA ALA A 17 13.67 12.44 -18.33
C ALA A 17 14.34 12.99 -17.06
N PHE A 18 13.96 12.53 -15.88
CA PHE A 18 14.60 12.93 -14.63
C PHE A 18 16.02 12.37 -14.49
N GLN A 19 16.28 11.14 -14.94
CA GLN A 19 17.61 10.53 -14.92
C GLN A 19 18.60 11.23 -15.87
N MET A 20 18.12 11.81 -16.97
CA MET A 20 18.95 12.62 -17.88
C MET A 20 19.38 13.98 -17.29
N VAL A 21 18.81 14.40 -16.15
CA VAL A 21 19.15 15.66 -15.50
C VAL A 21 20.12 15.38 -14.33
N PRO A 22 21.44 15.61 -14.50
CA PRO A 22 22.43 15.28 -13.48
C PRO A 22 22.38 16.23 -12.27
N ASP A 23 22.03 17.51 -12.48
CA ASP A 23 21.99 18.52 -11.44
C ASP A 23 20.74 18.36 -10.53
N PRO A 24 20.91 18.11 -9.21
CA PRO A 24 19.78 18.00 -8.27
C PRO A 24 18.89 19.23 -8.23
N MET A 25 19.45 20.43 -8.45
CA MET A 25 18.68 21.67 -8.43
C MET A 25 17.85 21.85 -9.71
N ALA A 26 18.36 21.41 -10.87
CA ALA A 26 17.59 21.34 -12.11
C ALA A 26 16.40 20.36 -11.99
N ARG A 27 16.57 19.19 -11.38
CA ARG A 27 15.45 18.27 -11.09
C ARG A 27 14.38 18.92 -10.20
N TYR A 28 14.81 19.65 -9.18
CA TYR A 28 13.91 20.42 -8.31
C TYR A 28 13.12 21.49 -9.09
N LYS A 29 13.80 22.26 -9.95
CA LYS A 29 13.15 23.25 -10.82
C LYS A 29 12.15 22.62 -11.79
N GLN A 30 12.45 21.43 -12.30
CA GLN A 30 11.55 20.68 -13.17
C GLN A 30 10.25 20.28 -12.44
N LEU A 31 10.33 19.88 -11.16
CA LEU A 31 9.12 19.63 -10.34
C LEU A 31 8.28 20.90 -10.18
N LEU A 32 8.90 22.03 -9.89
CA LEU A 32 8.18 23.30 -9.79
C LEU A 32 7.54 23.70 -11.12
N PHE A 33 8.20 23.40 -12.25
CA PHE A 33 7.61 23.61 -13.56
C PHE A 33 6.36 22.73 -13.76
N TYR A 34 6.42 21.45 -13.39
CA TYR A 34 5.25 20.56 -13.47
C TYR A 34 4.06 21.09 -12.66
N ALA A 35 4.31 21.66 -11.47
CA ALA A 35 3.26 22.29 -10.67
C ALA A 35 2.52 23.42 -11.41
N THR A 36 3.23 24.20 -12.25
CA THR A 36 2.64 25.30 -13.03
C THR A 36 1.85 24.83 -14.26
N LYS A 37 2.06 23.58 -14.69
CA LYS A 37 1.38 22.97 -15.83
C LYS A 37 0.20 22.09 -15.44
N LEU A 38 0.09 21.74 -14.16
CA LEU A 38 -1.03 20.95 -13.66
C LEU A 38 -2.35 21.74 -13.79
N PRO A 39 -3.37 21.21 -14.51
CA PRO A 39 -4.68 21.85 -14.59
C PRO A 39 -5.27 22.08 -13.20
N ALA A 40 -6.06 23.16 -13.06
CA ALA A 40 -6.70 23.47 -11.79
C ALA A 40 -7.75 22.40 -11.44
N MET A 41 -7.68 21.90 -10.21
CA MET A 41 -8.70 21.00 -9.66
C MET A 41 -9.92 21.82 -9.21
N PRO A 42 -11.14 21.39 -9.53
CA PRO A 42 -12.35 22.05 -9.02
C PRO A 42 -12.38 22.11 -7.48
N LYS A 43 -12.86 23.22 -6.91
CA LYS A 43 -12.93 23.39 -5.44
C LYS A 43 -13.81 22.34 -4.77
N GLU A 44 -14.87 21.91 -5.45
CA GLU A 44 -15.76 20.82 -5.01
C GLU A 44 -15.04 19.47 -4.85
N ASP A 45 -13.92 19.27 -5.53
CA ASP A 45 -13.15 18.02 -5.42
C ASP A 45 -12.16 18.02 -4.24
N HIS A 46 -12.03 19.14 -3.51
CA HIS A 46 -11.19 19.26 -2.31
C HIS A 46 -11.87 18.66 -1.06
N VAL A 47 -12.36 17.44 -1.19
CA VAL A 47 -13.08 16.70 -0.15
C VAL A 47 -12.16 15.72 0.59
N PRO A 48 -12.50 15.31 1.82
CA PRO A 48 -11.73 14.32 2.58
C PRO A 48 -11.47 13.02 1.79
N ALA A 49 -12.43 12.58 0.97
CA ALA A 49 -12.28 11.37 0.15
C ALA A 49 -11.13 11.45 -0.88
N ASN A 50 -10.74 12.65 -1.30
CA ASN A 50 -9.64 12.87 -2.25
C ASN A 50 -8.34 13.27 -1.56
N LYS A 51 -8.36 13.52 -0.25
CA LYS A 51 -7.24 14.06 0.49
C LYS A 51 -6.18 12.97 0.77
N VAL A 52 -4.91 13.33 0.60
CA VAL A 52 -3.77 12.48 0.95
C VAL A 52 -3.43 12.71 2.42
N GLU A 53 -3.47 11.64 3.21
CA GLU A 53 -3.13 11.69 4.64
C GLU A 53 -1.62 11.51 4.87
N GLY A 54 -1.13 12.07 5.98
CA GLY A 54 0.28 11.96 6.37
C GLY A 54 1.25 12.87 5.58
N CYS A 55 0.74 13.83 4.83
CA CYS A 55 1.52 14.89 4.22
C CYS A 55 1.56 16.14 5.12
N VAL A 56 2.70 16.85 5.17
CA VAL A 56 2.79 18.15 5.87
C VAL A 56 1.97 19.22 5.13
N SER A 57 2.00 19.19 3.80
CA SER A 57 1.18 20.01 2.93
C SER A 57 -0.14 19.31 2.62
N GLN A 58 -1.22 20.07 2.44
CA GLN A 58 -2.48 19.49 1.98
C GLN A 58 -2.37 19.12 0.51
N VAL A 59 -2.85 17.92 0.17
CA VAL A 59 -2.86 17.40 -1.20
C VAL A 59 -4.16 16.67 -1.45
N TRP A 60 -4.72 16.84 -2.64
CA TRP A 60 -5.87 16.07 -3.12
C TRP A 60 -5.52 15.41 -4.44
N VAL A 61 -6.01 14.18 -4.64
CA VAL A 61 -5.90 13.42 -5.89
C VAL A 61 -7.25 12.76 -6.20
N LYS A 62 -7.70 12.86 -7.44
CA LYS A 62 -8.96 12.30 -7.91
C LYS A 62 -8.76 11.60 -9.27
N PRO A 63 -9.18 10.34 -9.41
CA PRO A 63 -9.25 9.68 -10.69
C PRO A 63 -10.58 10.00 -11.40
N THR A 64 -10.53 9.99 -12.72
CA THR A 64 -11.71 9.96 -13.59
C THR A 64 -11.52 8.82 -14.58
N LEU A 65 -12.32 7.77 -14.47
CA LEU A 65 -12.30 6.66 -15.43
C LEU A 65 -12.79 7.16 -16.80
N GLN A 66 -12.01 6.89 -17.84
CA GLN A 66 -12.31 7.24 -19.22
C GLN A 66 -13.07 6.09 -19.91
N GLU A 67 -13.72 6.39 -21.04
CA GLU A 67 -14.46 5.40 -21.85
C GLU A 67 -13.57 4.27 -22.38
N ASP A 68 -12.28 4.54 -22.59
CA ASP A 68 -11.29 3.56 -23.04
C ASP A 68 -10.73 2.67 -21.91
N GLY A 69 -11.23 2.84 -20.67
CA GLY A 69 -10.82 2.08 -19.50
C GLY A 69 -9.55 2.61 -18.82
N THR A 70 -8.97 3.72 -19.30
CA THR A 70 -7.83 4.38 -18.66
C THR A 70 -8.28 5.38 -17.60
N ILE A 71 -7.37 5.74 -16.68
CA ILE A 71 -7.63 6.76 -15.67
C ILE A 71 -7.03 8.09 -16.10
N GLN A 72 -7.82 9.17 -16.03
CA GLN A 72 -7.32 10.53 -16.03
C GLN A 72 -7.22 11.03 -14.58
N TRP A 73 -6.04 11.51 -14.17
CA TRP A 73 -5.85 12.04 -12.81
C TRP A 73 -5.96 13.56 -12.77
N SER A 74 -6.58 14.08 -11.71
CA SER A 74 -6.48 15.47 -11.28
C SER A 74 -5.92 15.55 -9.86
N ALA A 75 -5.21 16.63 -9.56
CA ALA A 75 -4.64 16.85 -8.24
C ALA A 75 -4.48 18.34 -7.94
N ASP A 76 -4.39 18.67 -6.66
CA ASP A 76 -3.96 19.99 -6.19
C ASP A 76 -3.24 19.91 -4.85
N SER A 77 -2.51 20.98 -4.51
CA SER A 77 -1.85 21.12 -3.21
C SER A 77 -1.66 22.59 -2.84
N ASP A 78 -1.70 22.87 -1.53
CA ASP A 78 -1.39 24.17 -0.93
C ASP A 78 0.10 24.56 -1.01
N SER A 79 0.98 23.62 -1.40
CA SER A 79 2.42 23.84 -1.55
C SER A 79 2.88 23.59 -2.98
N GLN A 80 3.62 24.54 -3.55
CA GLN A 80 4.08 24.46 -4.94
C GLN A 80 4.95 23.23 -5.23
N LEU A 81 5.83 22.84 -4.28
CA LEU A 81 6.67 21.67 -4.48
C LEU A 81 5.86 20.37 -4.40
N THR A 82 4.96 20.28 -3.41
CA THR A 82 4.09 19.12 -3.24
C THR A 82 3.13 18.99 -4.43
N LYS A 83 2.63 20.11 -4.97
CA LYS A 83 1.89 20.17 -6.23
C LYS A 83 2.72 19.67 -7.42
N GLY A 84 4.03 19.93 -7.43
CA GLY A 84 4.95 19.41 -8.45
C GLY A 84 5.11 17.88 -8.39
N LEU A 85 5.16 17.32 -7.18
CA LEU A 85 5.19 15.87 -6.97
C LEU A 85 3.86 15.21 -7.37
N ALA A 86 2.73 15.81 -7.01
CA ALA A 86 1.42 15.37 -7.45
C ALA A 86 1.29 15.43 -8.98
N ALA A 87 1.76 16.53 -9.61
CA ALA A 87 1.76 16.68 -11.05
C ALA A 87 2.61 15.62 -11.76
N LEU A 88 3.76 15.24 -11.17
CA LEU A 88 4.59 14.15 -11.69
C LEU A 88 3.80 12.83 -11.73
N LEU A 89 3.10 12.47 -10.64
CA LEU A 89 2.28 11.27 -10.61
C LEU A 89 1.09 11.36 -11.57
N CYS A 90 0.41 12.51 -11.64
CA CYS A 90 -0.68 12.72 -12.61
C CYS A 90 -0.18 12.49 -14.04
N ASN A 91 0.97 13.05 -14.42
CA ASN A 91 1.54 12.88 -15.75
C ASN A 91 2.01 11.45 -16.02
N GLY A 92 2.50 10.75 -14.99
CA GLY A 92 3.02 9.39 -15.12
C GLY A 92 1.93 8.32 -15.14
N LEU A 93 0.82 8.54 -14.45
CA LEU A 93 -0.24 7.55 -14.25
C LEU A 93 -1.51 7.83 -15.07
N SER A 94 -1.65 9.03 -15.65
CA SER A 94 -2.78 9.29 -16.55
C SER A 94 -2.62 8.54 -17.87
N GLY A 95 -3.71 7.97 -18.37
CA GLY A 95 -3.71 7.09 -19.53
C GLY A 95 -3.30 5.65 -19.23
N CYS A 96 -3.04 5.31 -17.96
CA CYS A 96 -2.90 3.92 -17.52
C CYS A 96 -4.25 3.37 -17.08
N THR A 97 -4.44 2.07 -17.29
CA THR A 97 -5.57 1.32 -16.72
C THR A 97 -5.40 1.18 -15.20
N PRO A 98 -6.49 0.94 -14.46
CA PRO A 98 -6.39 0.67 -13.03
C PRO A 98 -5.44 -0.49 -12.68
N ASP A 99 -5.48 -1.59 -13.45
CA ASP A 99 -4.62 -2.76 -13.25
C ASP A 99 -3.13 -2.40 -13.40
N GLU A 100 -2.77 -1.67 -14.46
CA GLU A 100 -1.41 -1.18 -14.66
C GLU A 100 -0.93 -0.33 -13.48
N ILE A 101 -1.76 0.59 -12.98
CA ILE A 101 -1.39 1.47 -11.85
C ILE A 101 -1.16 0.67 -10.57
N THR A 102 -2.01 -0.32 -10.29
CA THR A 102 -1.89 -1.14 -9.06
C THR A 102 -0.66 -2.04 -9.05
N ARG A 103 -0.12 -2.40 -10.23
CA ARG A 103 1.09 -3.23 -10.37
C ARG A 103 2.40 -2.45 -10.27
N ILE A 104 2.35 -1.12 -10.27
CA ILE A 104 3.56 -0.29 -10.19
C ILE A 104 4.18 -0.42 -8.79
N GLU A 105 5.40 -0.93 -8.74
CA GLU A 105 6.18 -1.00 -7.50
C GLU A 105 6.72 0.38 -7.10
N PRO A 106 6.66 0.79 -5.81
CA PRO A 106 7.14 2.10 -5.35
C PRO A 106 8.62 2.40 -5.62
N SER A 107 9.41 1.38 -5.98
CA SER A 107 10.83 1.51 -6.32
C SER A 107 11.14 2.52 -7.43
N PHE A 108 10.18 2.87 -8.30
CA PHE A 108 10.37 3.93 -9.30
C PHE A 108 10.65 5.30 -8.67
N ILE A 109 10.23 5.53 -7.43
CA ILE A 109 10.48 6.78 -6.69
C ILE A 109 11.99 6.99 -6.50
N GLU A 110 12.73 5.92 -6.22
CA GLU A 110 14.19 5.97 -6.12
C GLU A 110 14.82 6.23 -7.49
N MET A 111 14.25 5.63 -8.54
CA MET A 111 14.72 5.79 -9.92
C MET A 111 14.61 7.24 -10.42
N LEU A 112 13.68 8.05 -9.88
CA LEU A 112 13.54 9.48 -10.20
C LEU A 112 14.72 10.33 -9.71
N GLY A 113 15.54 9.83 -8.78
CA GLY A 113 16.71 10.57 -8.27
C GLY A 113 16.36 11.82 -7.45
N LEU A 114 15.12 11.91 -6.96
CA LEU A 114 14.61 13.08 -6.21
C LEU A 114 15.01 13.07 -4.73
N ASN A 115 15.44 11.93 -4.18
CA ASN A 115 15.75 11.77 -2.76
C ASN A 115 16.85 12.73 -2.26
N GLN A 116 17.72 13.21 -3.14
CA GLN A 116 18.78 14.18 -2.81
C GLN A 116 18.26 15.62 -2.71
N SER A 117 17.11 15.92 -3.33
CA SER A 117 16.53 17.27 -3.42
C SER A 117 15.33 17.46 -2.50
N LEU A 118 14.85 16.39 -1.87
CA LEU A 118 13.65 16.37 -1.02
C LEU A 118 14.01 16.03 0.43
N THR A 119 13.24 16.58 1.37
CA THR A 119 13.37 16.21 2.79
C THR A 119 12.70 14.86 3.06
N PRO A 120 13.06 14.13 4.13
CA PRO A 120 12.44 12.84 4.46
C PRO A 120 10.91 12.90 4.54
N SER A 121 10.37 13.97 5.13
CA SER A 121 8.92 14.19 5.21
C SER A 121 8.26 14.30 3.83
N ARG A 122 8.92 14.93 2.85
CA ARG A 122 8.41 15.04 1.48
C ARG A 122 8.47 13.72 0.73
N ASN A 123 9.50 12.89 0.97
CA ASN A 123 9.57 11.55 0.40
C ASN A 123 8.43 10.66 0.93
N ASN A 124 8.16 10.73 2.23
CA ASN A 124 7.03 10.01 2.82
C ASN A 124 5.69 10.50 2.26
N GLY A 125 5.50 11.81 2.13
CA GLY A 125 4.31 12.38 1.50
C GLY A 125 4.14 11.92 0.05
N PHE A 126 5.24 11.82 -0.72
CA PHE A 126 5.22 11.33 -2.09
C PHE A 126 4.81 9.85 -2.19
N LEU A 127 5.33 9.01 -1.29
CA LEU A 127 4.91 7.61 -1.20
C LEU A 127 3.42 7.49 -0.83
N ASN A 128 2.93 8.29 0.13
CA ASN A 128 1.52 8.28 0.54
C ASN A 128 0.59 8.74 -0.60
N MET A 129 1.00 9.77 -1.37
CA MET A 129 0.27 10.20 -2.58
C MET A 129 0.12 9.04 -3.56
N PHE A 130 1.23 8.36 -3.88
CA PHE A 130 1.23 7.23 -4.80
C PHE A 130 0.34 6.06 -4.31
N LYS A 131 0.46 5.68 -3.03
CA LYS A 131 -0.38 4.63 -2.43
C LYS A 131 -1.87 4.96 -2.47
N LEU A 132 -2.25 6.22 -2.23
CA LEU A 132 -3.64 6.63 -2.35
C LEU A 132 -4.13 6.55 -3.80
N MET A 133 -3.29 6.92 -4.77
CA MET A 133 -3.63 6.78 -6.19
C MET A 133 -3.82 5.31 -6.58
N GLN A 134 -2.97 4.40 -6.11
CA GLN A 134 -3.16 2.95 -6.31
C GLN A 134 -4.46 2.45 -5.67
N LYS A 135 -4.74 2.84 -4.42
CA LYS A 135 -6.00 2.49 -3.73
C LYS A 135 -7.23 2.98 -4.49
N LYS A 136 -7.19 4.21 -5.01
CA LYS A 136 -8.29 4.80 -5.77
C LYS A 136 -8.46 4.14 -7.15
N ALA A 137 -7.37 3.78 -7.81
CA ALA A 137 -7.42 2.98 -9.04
C ALA A 137 -8.08 1.62 -8.78
N LEU A 138 -7.68 0.92 -7.73
CA LEU A 138 -8.29 -0.35 -7.33
C LEU A 138 -9.80 -0.22 -7.05
N GLY A 139 -10.23 0.84 -6.37
CA GLY A 139 -11.66 1.09 -6.12
C GLY A 139 -12.50 1.15 -7.42
N LEU A 140 -11.96 1.73 -8.49
CA LEU A 140 -12.63 1.78 -9.79
C LEU A 140 -12.76 0.41 -10.46
N LEU A 141 -11.88 -0.56 -10.16
CA LEU A 141 -12.03 -1.94 -10.65
C LEU A 141 -13.18 -2.66 -9.96
N VAL A 142 -13.37 -2.43 -8.66
CA VAL A 142 -14.43 -3.05 -7.86
C VAL A 142 -15.80 -2.48 -8.24
N GLU A 143 -15.89 -1.17 -8.47
CA GLU A 143 -17.13 -0.52 -8.92
C GLU A 143 -17.57 -0.98 -10.33
N GLN A 144 -16.64 -1.40 -11.19
CA GLN A 144 -16.96 -2.02 -12.48
C GLN A 144 -17.55 -3.45 -12.35
N GLN A 145 -17.33 -4.13 -11.22
CA GLN A 145 -17.73 -5.53 -11.00
C GLN A 145 -18.98 -5.69 -10.11
N GLY A 146 -19.30 -4.72 -9.25
CA GLY A 146 -20.38 -4.79 -8.25
C GLY A 146 -21.82 -4.51 -8.73
N GLY A 147 -22.10 -4.62 -10.03
CA GLY A 147 -23.42 -4.30 -10.62
C GLY A 147 -24.51 -5.36 -10.46
N ASP A 148 -24.21 -6.57 -9.98
CA ASP A 148 -25.16 -7.69 -9.93
C ASP A 148 -25.14 -8.44 -8.58
N GLY A 149 -26.21 -8.37 -7.79
CA GLY A 149 -26.54 -9.41 -6.79
C GLY A 149 -27.00 -8.96 -5.38
N ASN A 150 -28.31 -9.08 -5.13
CA ASN A 150 -29.03 -8.88 -3.86
C ASN A 150 -29.10 -10.17 -3.01
N GLY A 151 -29.17 -10.08 -1.66
CA GLY A 151 -29.65 -11.19 -0.82
C GLY A 151 -29.23 -11.18 0.66
N ALA A 152 -30.21 -11.05 1.56
CA ALA A 152 -30.09 -10.89 3.02
C ALA A 152 -29.98 -12.20 3.84
N GLY A 153 -29.58 -12.10 5.12
CA GLY A 153 -29.80 -13.15 6.12
C GLY A 153 -29.10 -12.91 7.46
N ALA A 154 -29.88 -12.68 8.52
CA ALA A 154 -29.45 -12.40 9.89
C ALA A 154 -29.54 -13.64 10.82
N GLY A 155 -28.76 -13.66 11.92
CA GLY A 155 -29.03 -14.51 13.10
C GLY A 155 -27.79 -14.77 13.97
N GLY A 156 -27.82 -14.33 15.24
CA GLY A 156 -26.74 -14.48 16.22
C GLY A 156 -26.95 -15.56 17.29
N GLY A 157 -25.87 -15.93 17.99
CA GLY A 157 -25.86 -16.80 19.17
C GLY A 157 -24.43 -17.13 19.63
N LYS A 158 -24.06 -16.69 20.83
CA LYS A 158 -22.69 -16.63 21.39
C LYS A 158 -22.37 -17.89 22.20
N VAL A 159 -21.36 -18.64 21.76
CA VAL A 159 -20.57 -19.63 22.53
C VAL A 159 -19.12 -19.18 22.47
N MET A 160 -18.34 -19.42 23.53
CA MET A 160 -16.89 -19.16 23.58
C MET A 160 -16.22 -19.85 22.40
N ALA A 161 -15.96 -19.09 21.34
CA ALA A 161 -15.53 -19.64 20.07
C ALA A 161 -14.02 -19.87 20.13
N MET A 162 -13.60 -21.13 20.16
CA MET A 162 -12.63 -21.53 19.15
C MET A 162 -13.26 -21.11 17.83
N SER A 163 -12.83 -20.00 17.25
CA SER A 163 -13.32 -19.59 15.94
C SER A 163 -12.80 -20.59 14.93
N VAL A 164 -13.63 -21.60 14.65
CA VAL A 164 -13.65 -22.23 13.33
C VAL A 164 -13.92 -21.09 12.35
N GLY A 165 -12.83 -20.49 11.87
CA GLY A 165 -12.84 -19.19 11.18
C GLY A 165 -11.44 -18.71 10.78
N ASP A 166 -10.38 -19.15 11.46
CA ASP A 166 -8.99 -18.90 11.02
C ASP A 166 -8.63 -19.89 9.90
N GLY A 167 -8.05 -19.41 8.80
CA GLY A 167 -7.62 -20.28 7.70
C GLY A 167 -6.28 -20.99 7.96
N PRO A 168 -5.83 -21.86 7.04
CA PRO A 168 -4.60 -22.64 7.20
C PRO A 168 -3.33 -21.81 7.41
N VAL A 169 -3.19 -20.62 6.80
CA VAL A 169 -1.98 -19.78 6.96
C VAL A 169 -1.99 -19.07 8.31
N GLN A 170 -3.13 -18.53 8.72
CA GLN A 170 -3.31 -17.89 10.02
C GLN A 170 -3.02 -18.88 11.15
N THR A 171 -3.47 -20.12 10.99
CA THR A 171 -3.20 -21.22 11.93
C THR A 171 -1.69 -21.49 12.05
N ALA A 172 -0.99 -21.58 10.92
CA ALA A 172 0.46 -21.81 10.90
C ALA A 172 1.25 -20.65 11.56
N ILE A 173 0.87 -19.40 11.29
CA ILE A 173 1.46 -18.21 11.94
C ILE A 173 1.23 -18.30 13.46
N ARG A 174 0.01 -18.61 13.89
CA ARG A 174 -0.36 -18.69 15.31
C ARG A 174 0.49 -19.73 16.04
N GLU A 175 0.62 -20.94 15.49
CA GLU A 175 1.40 -22.01 16.11
C GLU A 175 2.88 -21.64 16.26
N LYS A 176 3.51 -21.15 15.19
CA LYS A 176 4.94 -20.80 15.20
C LYS A 176 5.26 -19.65 16.15
N LEU A 177 4.42 -18.62 16.21
CA LEU A 177 4.59 -17.52 17.16
C LEU A 177 4.32 -17.96 18.60
N THR A 178 3.35 -18.84 18.83
CA THR A 178 3.06 -19.37 20.17
C THR A 178 4.22 -20.21 20.69
N GLN A 179 4.79 -21.09 19.85
CA GLN A 179 5.92 -21.94 20.25
C GLN A 179 7.23 -21.16 20.37
N GLY A 180 7.48 -20.22 19.45
CA GLY A 180 8.76 -19.51 19.37
C GLY A 180 8.90 -18.32 20.31
N LEU A 181 7.79 -17.75 20.80
CA LEU A 181 7.79 -16.54 21.61
C LEU A 181 7.03 -16.68 22.93
N ALA A 182 6.36 -17.80 23.19
CA ALA A 182 5.53 -18.03 24.39
C ALA A 182 4.73 -16.77 24.81
N PRO A 183 3.96 -16.15 23.90
CA PRO A 183 3.37 -14.85 24.12
C PRO A 183 2.26 -14.90 25.17
N VAL A 184 2.19 -13.87 26.02
CA VAL A 184 1.08 -13.68 26.97
C VAL A 184 -0.17 -13.16 26.28
N ARG A 185 -0.01 -12.53 25.10
CA ARG A 185 -1.10 -12.10 24.21
C ARG A 185 -0.67 -12.17 22.76
N LEU A 186 -1.54 -12.72 21.92
CA LEU A 186 -1.33 -12.84 20.48
C LEU A 186 -2.64 -12.64 19.73
N ASP A 187 -2.76 -11.48 19.07
CA ASP A 187 -3.87 -11.16 18.19
C ASP A 187 -3.36 -11.24 16.74
N ILE A 188 -4.04 -12.04 15.92
CA ILE A 188 -3.72 -12.23 14.50
C ILE A 188 -5.00 -11.98 13.73
N GLU A 189 -4.99 -10.98 12.87
CA GLU A 189 -6.10 -10.62 11.99
C GLU A 189 -5.69 -10.89 10.55
N ASP A 190 -6.44 -11.77 9.88
CA ASP A 190 -6.33 -11.98 8.44
C ASP A 190 -7.07 -10.85 7.72
N ASP A 191 -6.31 -10.02 7.01
CA ASP A 191 -6.83 -8.90 6.22
C ASP A 191 -6.89 -9.23 4.71
N SER A 192 -6.87 -10.52 4.39
CA SER A 192 -6.86 -11.01 3.00
C SER A 192 -8.18 -10.80 2.29
N ASP A 193 -9.30 -10.81 3.01
CA ASP A 193 -10.62 -10.58 2.43
C ASP A 193 -10.90 -9.11 2.10
N ARG A 194 -10.17 -8.17 2.72
CA ARG A 194 -10.13 -6.78 2.22
C ARG A 194 -9.38 -6.67 0.88
N HIS A 195 -8.86 -7.79 0.38
CA HIS A 195 -8.24 -7.95 -0.93
C HIS A 195 -8.85 -9.10 -1.77
N ALA A 196 -9.99 -9.70 -1.36
CA ALA A 196 -10.63 -10.81 -2.08
C ALA A 196 -11.34 -10.43 -3.39
N GLY A 197 -11.37 -9.14 -3.75
CA GLY A 197 -11.90 -8.66 -5.03
C GLY A 197 -11.08 -9.05 -6.28
N HIS A 198 -9.94 -9.72 -6.12
CA HIS A 198 -9.11 -10.15 -7.24
C HIS A 198 -8.68 -11.62 -7.11
N ALA A 199 -9.61 -12.53 -7.42
CA ALA A 199 -9.25 -13.90 -7.77
C ALA A 199 -9.92 -14.32 -9.07
N HIS A 200 -9.27 -14.10 -10.22
CA HIS A 200 -9.41 -15.08 -11.30
C HIS A 200 -8.47 -16.26 -10.99
N VAL A 201 -9.09 -17.26 -10.37
CA VAL A 201 -8.87 -18.70 -10.51
C VAL A 201 -7.56 -19.16 -11.18
N MET A 202 -6.77 -19.85 -10.36
CA MET A 202 -5.90 -21.01 -10.65
C MET A 202 -5.26 -21.16 -12.03
N LYS A 203 -3.94 -21.34 -12.02
CA LYS A 203 -3.39 -22.53 -12.69
C LYS A 203 -2.29 -23.20 -11.85
N LEU A 204 -2.72 -24.28 -11.21
CA LEU A 204 -2.03 -25.56 -11.08
C LEU A 204 -0.55 -25.48 -10.66
N GLY A 205 -0.30 -25.58 -9.35
CA GLY A 205 1.07 -25.68 -8.88
C GLY A 205 1.32 -25.80 -7.37
N SER A 206 0.32 -25.78 -6.50
CA SER A 206 0.34 -26.48 -5.20
C SER A 206 -0.99 -26.27 -4.49
N ALA A 207 -1.60 -27.37 -4.07
CA ALA A 207 -2.76 -27.36 -3.20
C ALA A 207 -2.33 -26.83 -1.82
N GLY A 208 -3.13 -25.92 -1.26
CA GLY A 208 -3.12 -25.60 0.17
C GLY A 208 -2.53 -24.24 0.49
N ALA A 209 -3.35 -23.20 0.40
CA ALA A 209 -3.75 -22.39 1.54
C ALA A 209 -4.64 -21.25 1.03
N GLY A 210 -5.88 -21.19 1.51
CA GLY A 210 -6.95 -20.42 0.88
C GLY A 210 -6.83 -18.95 1.18
N GLY A 211 -6.60 -18.11 0.16
CA GLY A 211 -6.83 -16.65 0.17
C GLY A 211 -5.95 -15.80 1.11
N GLU A 212 -5.42 -16.41 2.15
CA GLU A 212 -4.69 -15.83 3.27
C GLU A 212 -3.28 -15.41 2.89
N THR A 213 -3.12 -14.12 2.63
CA THR A 213 -1.90 -13.50 2.15
C THR A 213 -1.47 -12.28 2.96
N HIS A 214 -2.38 -11.66 3.73
CA HIS A 214 -2.12 -10.42 4.45
C HIS A 214 -2.50 -10.55 5.92
N PHE A 215 -1.54 -10.27 6.79
CA PHE A 215 -1.73 -10.45 8.23
C PHE A 215 -1.33 -9.22 9.03
N ASN A 216 -2.18 -8.85 9.98
CA ASN A 216 -1.84 -7.93 11.05
C ASN A 216 -1.63 -8.74 12.32
N VAL A 217 -0.42 -8.66 12.88
CA VAL A 217 -0.02 -9.45 14.04
C VAL A 217 0.40 -8.52 15.18
N TYR A 218 -0.30 -8.66 16.30
CA TYR A 218 0.02 -8.02 17.56
C TYR A 218 0.48 -9.08 18.55
N VAL A 219 1.72 -8.98 19.01
CA VAL A 219 2.33 -9.99 19.88
C VAL A 219 2.95 -9.36 21.12
N VAL A 220 2.61 -9.91 22.27
CA VAL A 220 3.13 -9.51 23.59
C VAL A 220 3.89 -10.67 24.21
N SER A 221 5.18 -10.50 24.48
CA SER A 221 6.04 -11.57 25.02
C SER A 221 7.21 -11.03 25.85
N GLU A 222 7.56 -11.77 26.91
CA GLU A 222 8.76 -11.53 27.72
C GLU A 222 10.06 -11.69 26.92
N GLU A 223 10.06 -12.48 25.84
CA GLU A 223 11.21 -12.67 24.95
C GLU A 223 11.66 -11.37 24.27
N PHE A 224 10.82 -10.32 24.30
CA PHE A 224 11.15 -9.00 23.79
C PHE A 224 11.84 -8.08 24.80
N ALA A 225 11.95 -8.49 26.07
CA ALA A 225 12.55 -7.69 27.13
C ALA A 225 14.01 -7.35 26.80
N GLY A 226 14.37 -6.07 26.94
CA GLY A 226 15.72 -5.58 26.63
C GLY A 226 16.08 -5.52 25.14
N LEU A 227 15.18 -5.90 24.23
CA LEU A 227 15.37 -5.80 22.79
C LEU A 227 14.72 -4.55 22.23
N ASN A 228 15.34 -3.95 21.21
CA ASN A 228 14.73 -2.86 20.44
C ASN A 228 13.79 -3.39 19.35
N THR A 229 12.91 -2.52 18.84
CA THR A 229 11.87 -2.87 17.85
C THR A 229 12.41 -3.65 16.64
N VAL A 230 13.58 -3.26 16.10
CA VAL A 230 14.17 -3.94 14.95
C VAL A 230 14.56 -5.38 15.28
N LYS A 231 15.16 -5.63 16.46
CA LYS A 231 15.50 -6.99 16.88
C LYS A 231 14.25 -7.83 17.13
N ARG A 232 13.22 -7.25 17.76
CA ARG A 232 11.93 -7.92 17.99
C ARG A 232 11.28 -8.33 16.67
N HIS A 233 11.23 -7.42 15.69
CA HIS A 233 10.70 -7.70 14.36
C HIS A 233 11.53 -8.79 13.65
N ARG A 234 12.86 -8.75 13.74
CA ARG A 234 13.72 -9.79 13.15
C ARG A 234 13.46 -11.18 13.73
N MET A 235 13.14 -11.30 15.02
CA MET A 235 12.78 -12.60 15.61
C MET A 235 11.47 -13.12 15.01
N VAL A 236 10.45 -12.27 14.93
CA VAL A 236 9.15 -12.65 14.37
C VAL A 236 9.27 -13.01 12.88
N TYR A 237 9.97 -12.20 12.08
CA TYR A 237 10.23 -12.52 10.67
C TYR A 237 11.04 -13.82 10.49
N GLY A 238 11.96 -14.11 11.42
CA GLY A 238 12.74 -15.35 11.39
C GLY A 238 11.88 -16.59 11.64
N LEU A 239 10.92 -16.50 12.56
CA LEU A 239 9.98 -17.59 12.87
C LEU A 239 9.00 -17.84 11.72
N LEU A 240 8.59 -16.78 11.02
CA LEU A 240 7.59 -16.84 9.93
C LEU A 240 8.20 -16.87 8.53
N LYS A 241 9.50 -17.15 8.42
CA LYS A 241 10.23 -17.05 7.14
C LYS A 241 9.62 -17.90 6.02
N ASP A 242 9.07 -19.08 6.35
CA ASP A 242 8.57 -20.02 5.37
C ASP A 242 7.18 -19.57 4.86
N GLU A 243 6.37 -19.00 5.76
CA GLU A 243 5.08 -18.40 5.44
C GLU A 243 5.27 -17.14 4.57
N LEU A 244 6.26 -16.29 4.91
CA LEU A 244 6.60 -15.08 4.17
C LEU A 244 7.29 -15.35 2.82
N ALA A 245 7.93 -16.51 2.68
CA ALA A 245 8.47 -16.96 1.40
C ALA A 245 7.42 -17.67 0.54
N GLY A 246 6.25 -18.00 1.12
CA GLY A 246 5.17 -18.71 0.48
C GLY A 246 3.89 -17.89 0.45
N PRO A 247 2.85 -18.28 1.22
CA PRO A 247 1.52 -17.71 1.07
C PRO A 247 1.37 -16.29 1.63
N VAL A 248 2.17 -15.88 2.62
CA VAL A 248 2.07 -14.55 3.24
C VAL A 248 2.83 -13.53 2.41
N HIS A 249 2.09 -12.59 1.85
CA HIS A 249 2.60 -11.50 1.04
C HIS A 249 2.92 -10.25 1.86
N ALA A 250 2.15 -9.97 2.93
CA ALA A 250 2.41 -8.84 3.81
C ALA A 250 2.11 -9.16 5.27
N LEU A 251 2.97 -8.64 6.15
CA LEU A 251 2.86 -8.79 7.59
C LEU A 251 3.07 -7.44 8.28
N SER A 252 2.00 -6.88 8.84
CA SER A 252 2.09 -5.77 9.78
C SER A 252 2.32 -6.30 11.18
N LEU A 253 3.25 -5.69 11.91
CA LEU A 253 3.70 -6.23 13.17
C LEU A 253 3.76 -5.15 14.26
N VAL A 254 3.16 -5.46 15.40
CA VAL A 254 3.33 -4.72 16.65
C VAL A 254 3.86 -5.68 17.70
N THR A 255 5.04 -5.39 18.24
CA THR A 255 5.71 -6.23 19.25
C THR A 255 5.89 -5.48 20.56
N LYS A 256 5.37 -6.02 21.66
CA LYS A 256 5.45 -5.42 23.01
C LYS A 256 5.91 -6.40 24.08
N THR A 257 6.55 -5.92 25.14
CA THR A 257 6.69 -6.71 26.39
C THR A 257 5.39 -6.64 27.21
N PRO A 258 5.17 -7.54 28.17
CA PRO A 258 3.99 -7.46 29.05
C PRO A 258 3.91 -6.13 29.79
N ASP A 259 5.05 -5.57 30.22
CA ASP A 259 5.13 -4.23 30.83
C ASP A 259 4.67 -3.10 29.89
N GLU A 260 4.87 -3.24 28.58
CA GLU A 260 4.50 -2.24 27.56
C GLU A 260 3.04 -2.36 27.07
N ASP A 261 2.39 -3.53 27.26
CA ASP A 261 1.01 -3.76 26.80
C ASP A 261 -0.05 -3.17 27.74
N GLY A 262 0.31 -2.93 29.00
CA GLY A 262 -0.57 -2.37 30.04
C GLY A 262 -0.26 -0.94 30.48
N ALA A 263 0.67 -0.25 29.80
CA ALA A 263 1.08 1.13 30.10
C ALA A 263 0.41 2.18 29.21
#